data_AF-A0A5R8LQZ4-F1
#
_entry.id   AF-A0A5R8LQZ4-F1
#
_cell.length_a   1.000
_cell.length_b   1.000
_cell.length_c   1.000
_cell.angle_alpha   90.00
_cell.angle_beta   90.00
_cell.angle_gamma   90.00
#
_symmetry.space_group_name_H-M   'P 1'
#
loop_
_entity.id
_entity.type
_entity.pdbx_description
1 polymer ?
#
loop_
_entity_poly.entity_id
_entity_poly.type
_entity_poly.pdbx_seq_one_letter_code
_entity_poly.pdbx_strand_id
1 'polypeptide(L)'
;MDDFWELNPISERKLRDNNWILLTGKQVPIVVDEETHNYFITHNFEHLKKNINFLDAIKDAGFLKSKSQKVPNLISENQSKLWVTMRFFALCLGALSLLFVFYTTLTLGVPTGDKLISQSLNPLLNVSFIIIFSVLTTLIHEMAHLFFGQQTLHRRSVLINSKLAVIRVSLSHTWTWTLLGRLTAVSAGVITDLLILAILSGLNLVSHSWFLPIACAILWIRILWQFRLHKRTDGQLLLALIFDMPFLCQDLKSSKARYLIFIKFFGVSISLLLIIGWIVPLCIRIYQLFY
;
A
#
# COMPACT_ATOMS: atom_id res chain seq x y z
N MET A 1 -10.90 -21.03 -38.65
CA MET A 1 -9.67 -21.23 -37.87
C MET A 1 -10.07 -21.14 -36.42
N ASP A 2 -10.20 -22.28 -35.75
CA ASP A 2 -10.51 -22.32 -34.32
C ASP A 2 -9.27 -21.86 -33.56
N ASP A 3 -9.27 -20.60 -33.12
CA ASP A 3 -8.35 -20.17 -32.09
C ASP A 3 -8.72 -20.92 -30.81
N PHE A 4 -8.04 -22.05 -30.56
CA PHE A 4 -8.16 -22.79 -29.31
C PHE A 4 -7.54 -21.97 -28.18
N TRP A 5 -8.39 -21.19 -27.52
CA TRP A 5 -8.06 -20.47 -26.30
C TRP A 5 -8.05 -21.44 -25.11
N GLU A 6 -7.02 -21.34 -24.28
CA GLU A 6 -6.91 -22.06 -23.01
C GLU A 6 -6.94 -21.08 -21.85
N LEU A 7 -7.45 -21.51 -20.70
CA LEU A 7 -7.35 -20.73 -19.47
C LEU A 7 -5.89 -20.68 -19.01
N ASN A 8 -5.44 -19.48 -18.66
CA ASN A 8 -4.26 -19.32 -17.83
C ASN A 8 -4.54 -19.89 -16.44
N PRO A 9 -3.50 -20.32 -15.71
CA PRO A 9 -3.70 -20.78 -14.34
C PRO A 9 -4.23 -19.62 -13.48
N ILE A 10 -5.13 -19.96 -12.56
CA ILE A 10 -5.90 -19.01 -11.75
C ILE A 10 -5.57 -19.26 -10.27
N SER A 11 -5.30 -18.18 -9.53
CA SER A 11 -5.41 -18.16 -8.08
C SER A 11 -6.77 -17.62 -7.70
N GLU A 12 -7.37 -18.23 -6.68
CA GLU A 12 -8.73 -17.93 -6.26
C GLU A 12 -8.85 -17.87 -4.74
N ARG A 13 -9.82 -17.10 -4.27
CA ARG A 13 -10.22 -17.10 -2.86
C ARG A 13 -11.69 -16.67 -2.75
N LYS A 14 -12.45 -17.34 -1.89
CA LYS A 14 -13.81 -16.92 -1.53
C LYS A 14 -13.75 -15.66 -0.64
N LEU A 15 -14.56 -14.67 -0.99
CA LEU A 15 -14.77 -13.43 -0.24
C LEU A 15 -15.87 -13.62 0.81
N ARG A 16 -15.94 -12.69 1.78
CA ARG A 16 -16.97 -12.73 2.84
C ARG A 16 -18.41 -12.55 2.34
N ASP A 17 -18.61 -11.92 1.19
CA ASP A 17 -19.91 -11.70 0.55
C ASP A 17 -20.35 -12.87 -0.36
N ASN A 18 -19.69 -14.03 -0.23
CA ASN A 18 -19.86 -15.23 -1.05
C ASN A 18 -19.43 -15.10 -2.52
N ASN A 19 -18.90 -13.95 -2.94
CA ASN A 19 -18.26 -13.83 -4.24
C ASN A 19 -16.86 -14.45 -4.22
N TRP A 20 -16.28 -14.63 -5.40
CA TRP A 20 -14.94 -15.18 -5.58
C TRP A 20 -14.03 -14.15 -6.23
N ILE A 21 -12.83 -13.97 -5.67
CA ILE A 21 -11.77 -13.20 -6.33
C ILE A 21 -10.88 -14.15 -7.13
N LEU A 22 -10.72 -13.86 -8.41
CA LEU A 22 -9.90 -14.62 -9.34
C LEU A 22 -8.75 -13.77 -9.85
N LEU A 23 -7.57 -14.38 -9.96
CA LEU A 23 -6.36 -13.73 -10.41
C LEU A 23 -5.59 -14.64 -11.35
N THR A 24 -5.18 -14.09 -12.50
CA THR A 24 -4.27 -14.77 -13.41
C THR A 24 -2.95 -14.00 -13.53
N GLY A 25 -1.83 -14.66 -13.24
CA GLY A 25 -0.50 -14.04 -13.32
C GLY A 25 -0.36 -12.72 -12.54
N LYS A 26 0.01 -11.64 -13.24
CA LYS A 26 0.17 -10.27 -12.69
C LYS A 26 -0.98 -9.31 -13.07
N GLN A 27 -2.11 -9.84 -13.53
CA GLN A 27 -3.21 -9.03 -14.04
C GLN A 27 -4.11 -8.48 -12.92
N VAL A 28 -5.04 -7.59 -13.27
CA VAL A 28 -6.02 -7.02 -12.33
C VAL A 28 -6.94 -8.14 -11.84
N PRO A 29 -7.17 -8.29 -10.53
CA PRO A 29 -8.11 -9.29 -10.03
C PRO A 29 -9.53 -8.99 -10.49
N ILE A 30 -10.30 -10.03 -10.77
CA ILE A 30 -11.74 -9.93 -11.05
C ILE A 30 -12.50 -10.52 -9.86
N VAL A 31 -13.70 -9.98 -9.60
CA VAL A 31 -14.63 -10.55 -8.63
C VAL A 31 -15.84 -11.06 -9.39
N VAL A 32 -16.22 -12.31 -9.13
CA VAL A 32 -17.29 -13.01 -9.82
C VAL A 32 -18.20 -13.72 -8.81
N ASP A 33 -19.44 -13.97 -9.18
CA ASP A 33 -20.35 -14.81 -8.39
C ASP A 33 -19.93 -16.30 -8.44
N GLU A 34 -20.58 -17.11 -7.61
CA GLU A 34 -20.31 -18.55 -7.48
C GLU A 34 -20.64 -19.35 -8.75
N GLU A 35 -21.65 -18.94 -9.52
CA GLU A 35 -22.01 -19.60 -10.78
C GLU A 35 -20.92 -19.38 -11.83
N THR A 36 -20.47 -18.14 -11.96
CA THR A 36 -19.38 -17.73 -12.84
C THR A 36 -18.06 -18.38 -12.45
N HIS A 37 -17.77 -18.48 -11.15
CA HIS A 37 -16.60 -19.18 -10.62
C HIS A 37 -16.58 -20.66 -11.01
N ASN A 38 -17.72 -21.36 -10.88
CA ASN A 38 -17.83 -22.76 -11.26
C ASN A 38 -17.56 -22.98 -12.76
N TYR A 39 -17.90 -22.03 -13.63
CA TYR A 39 -17.56 -22.11 -15.06
C TYR A 39 -16.05 -22.07 -15.30
N PHE A 40 -15.29 -21.28 -14.52
CA PHE A 40 -13.82 -21.25 -14.63
C PHE A 40 -13.18 -22.55 -14.16
N ILE A 41 -13.67 -23.16 -13.07
CA ILE A 41 -13.08 -24.40 -12.52
C ILE A 41 -13.42 -25.61 -13.40
N THR A 42 -14.68 -25.75 -13.82
CA THR A 42 -15.15 -26.94 -14.56
C THR A 42 -14.65 -27.00 -16.01
N HIS A 43 -13.88 -25.99 -16.46
CA HIS A 43 -13.41 -25.86 -17.85
C HIS A 43 -14.56 -25.91 -18.87
N ASN A 44 -15.78 -25.57 -18.47
CA ASN A 44 -16.96 -25.64 -19.31
C ASN A 44 -17.04 -24.42 -20.26
N PHE A 45 -16.07 -24.36 -21.17
CA PHE A 45 -15.89 -23.29 -22.15
C PHE A 45 -17.05 -23.15 -23.14
N GLU A 46 -17.87 -24.19 -23.31
CA GLU A 46 -18.98 -24.16 -24.25
C GLU A 46 -20.07 -23.17 -23.83
N HIS A 47 -20.28 -22.99 -22.52
CA HIS A 47 -21.20 -21.97 -22.02
C HIS A 47 -20.62 -20.56 -22.07
N LEU A 48 -19.30 -20.41 -21.84
CA LEU A 48 -18.58 -19.14 -21.92
C LEU A 48 -18.56 -18.57 -23.35
N LYS A 49 -18.44 -19.43 -24.37
CA LYS A 49 -18.47 -19.04 -25.79
C LYS A 49 -19.82 -18.47 -26.24
N LYS A 50 -20.93 -18.75 -25.53
CA LYS A 50 -22.26 -18.23 -25.90
C LYS A 50 -22.42 -16.73 -25.61
N ASN A 51 -21.59 -16.15 -24.74
CA ASN A 51 -21.63 -14.72 -24.42
C ASN A 51 -20.35 -14.02 -24.88
N ILE A 52 -20.36 -13.50 -26.10
CA ILE A 52 -19.21 -12.85 -26.76
C ILE A 52 -18.66 -11.69 -25.92
N ASN A 53 -19.54 -10.86 -25.34
CA ASN A 53 -19.13 -9.73 -24.50
C ASN A 53 -18.37 -10.17 -23.25
N PHE A 54 -18.77 -11.31 -22.66
CA PHE A 54 -18.10 -11.87 -21.50
C PHE A 54 -16.75 -12.50 -21.87
N LEU A 55 -16.70 -13.19 -23.00
CA LEU A 55 -15.46 -13.77 -23.53
C LEU A 55 -14.41 -12.70 -23.81
N ASP A 56 -14.81 -11.59 -24.44
CA ASP A 56 -13.94 -10.45 -24.71
C ASP A 56 -13.46 -9.80 -23.39
N ALA A 57 -14.34 -9.63 -22.40
CA ALA A 57 -13.94 -9.10 -21.09
C ALA A 57 -12.92 -10.00 -20.36
N ILE A 58 -13.08 -11.33 -20.42
CA ILE A 58 -12.14 -12.31 -19.84
C ILE A 58 -10.81 -12.31 -20.60
N LYS A 59 -10.86 -12.18 -21.93
CA LYS A 59 -9.68 -12.07 -22.80
C LYS A 59 -8.90 -10.80 -22.49
N ASP A 60 -9.59 -9.66 -22.38
CA ASP A 60 -9.01 -8.36 -22.02
C ASP A 60 -8.43 -8.37 -20.60
N ALA A 61 -9.06 -9.10 -19.68
CA ALA A 61 -8.54 -9.36 -18.33
C ALA A 61 -7.40 -10.39 -18.30
N GLY A 62 -7.02 -10.98 -19.45
CA GLY A 62 -5.86 -11.84 -19.62
C GLY A 62 -5.98 -13.25 -19.06
N PHE A 63 -7.21 -13.72 -18.82
CA PHE A 63 -7.47 -15.08 -18.36
C PHE A 63 -7.37 -16.11 -19.48
N LEU A 64 -7.37 -15.68 -20.75
CA LEU A 64 -7.20 -16.54 -21.92
C LEU A 64 -5.80 -16.38 -22.51
N LYS A 65 -5.18 -17.50 -22.88
CA LYS A 65 -3.95 -17.56 -23.68
C LYS A 65 -4.19 -18.33 -24.98
N SER A 66 -3.43 -18.00 -26.02
CA SER A 66 -3.24 -18.91 -27.14
C SER A 66 -2.28 -20.03 -26.73
N LYS A 67 -2.40 -21.23 -27.32
CA LYS A 67 -1.50 -22.37 -27.04
C LYS A 67 0.01 -22.06 -27.14
N SER A 68 0.38 -21.05 -27.91
CA SER A 68 1.77 -20.63 -28.13
C SER A 68 2.31 -19.63 -27.10
N GLN A 69 1.45 -19.03 -26.26
CA GLN A 69 1.88 -18.07 -25.25
C GLN A 69 2.44 -18.76 -24.00
N LYS A 70 3.58 -18.24 -23.51
CA LYS A 70 4.16 -18.67 -22.23
C LYS A 70 3.15 -18.46 -21.10
N VAL A 71 2.95 -19.51 -20.32
CA VAL A 71 2.10 -19.48 -19.12
C VAL A 71 2.64 -18.43 -18.15
N PRO A 72 1.83 -17.46 -17.70
CA PRO A 72 2.27 -16.49 -16.72
C PRO A 72 2.52 -17.17 -15.37
N ASN A 73 3.69 -16.91 -14.77
CA ASN A 73 3.98 -17.40 -13.42
C ASN A 73 3.03 -16.75 -12.42
N LEU A 74 2.26 -17.57 -11.70
CA LEU A 74 1.51 -17.12 -10.52
C LEU A 74 2.48 -16.84 -9.38
N ILE A 75 2.25 -15.71 -8.71
CA ILE A 75 2.92 -15.41 -7.45
C ILE A 75 2.09 -16.04 -6.34
N SER A 76 2.41 -17.29 -6.00
CA SER A 76 1.82 -17.98 -4.87
C SER A 76 2.45 -17.51 -3.56
N GLU A 77 1.66 -17.54 -2.50
CA GLU A 77 2.13 -17.20 -1.17
C GLU A 77 3.10 -18.28 -0.66
N ASN A 78 4.32 -17.90 -0.27
CA ASN A 78 5.18 -18.83 0.45
C ASN A 78 4.62 -19.10 1.85
N GLN A 79 4.32 -20.37 2.12
CA GLN A 79 3.74 -20.89 3.36
C GLN A 79 4.75 -21.68 4.21
N SER A 80 6.05 -21.56 3.93
CA SER A 80 7.04 -22.20 4.79
C SER A 80 6.97 -21.65 6.22
N LYS A 81 7.30 -22.48 7.21
CA LYS A 81 7.30 -22.09 8.63
C LYS A 81 8.10 -20.80 8.86
N LEU A 82 9.24 -20.65 8.17
CA LEU A 82 10.06 -19.44 8.23
C LEU A 82 9.27 -18.19 7.80
N TRP A 83 8.58 -18.25 6.66
CA TRP A 83 7.82 -17.11 6.14
C TRP A 83 6.65 -16.72 7.05
N VAL A 84 5.92 -17.70 7.57
CA VAL A 84 4.84 -17.47 8.53
C VAL A 84 5.37 -16.78 9.78
N THR A 85 6.48 -17.28 10.34
CA THR A 85 7.13 -16.68 11.51
C THR A 85 7.63 -15.27 11.23
N MET A 86 8.28 -15.03 10.09
CA MET A 86 8.76 -13.68 9.71
C MET A 86 7.62 -12.67 9.58
N ARG A 87 6.50 -13.07 8.96
CA ARG A 87 5.30 -12.23 8.84
C ARG A 87 4.73 -11.88 10.22
N PHE A 88 4.57 -12.88 11.08
CA PHE A 88 4.09 -12.66 12.44
C PHE A 88 5.02 -11.71 13.22
N PHE A 89 6.33 -11.95 13.16
CA PHE A 89 7.33 -11.10 13.80
C PHE A 89 7.27 -9.66 13.29
N ALA A 90 7.12 -9.45 11.98
CA ALA A 90 7.01 -8.11 11.40
C ALA A 90 5.79 -7.33 11.94
N LEU A 91 4.64 -7.99 12.10
CA LEU A 91 3.45 -7.37 12.70
C LEU A 91 3.68 -7.01 14.16
N CYS A 92 4.27 -7.91 14.94
CA CYS A 92 4.64 -7.65 16.34
C CYS A 92 5.60 -6.46 16.45
N LEU A 93 6.61 -6.41 15.59
CA LEU A 93 7.58 -5.31 15.54
C LEU A 93 6.90 -3.99 15.16
N GLY A 94 5.96 -4.00 14.22
CA GLY A 94 5.15 -2.84 13.87
C GLY A 94 4.31 -2.33 15.05
N ALA A 95 3.66 -3.23 15.78
CA ALA A 95 2.87 -2.88 16.96
C ALA A 95 3.74 -2.30 18.09
N LEU A 96 4.89 -2.92 18.38
CA LEU A 96 5.85 -2.42 19.35
C LEU A 96 6.42 -1.05 18.94
N SER A 97 6.73 -0.86 17.65
CA SER A 97 7.20 0.42 17.12
C SER A 97 6.14 1.50 17.28
N LEU A 98 4.87 1.20 17.01
CA LEU A 98 3.76 2.14 17.22
C LEU A 98 3.64 2.55 18.69
N LEU A 99 3.69 1.59 19.63
CA LEU A 99 3.63 1.86 21.06
C LEU A 99 4.80 2.75 21.51
N PHE A 100 6.00 2.49 20.99
CA PHE A 100 7.18 3.30 21.31
C PHE A 100 7.10 4.70 20.70
N VAL A 101 6.63 4.84 19.46
CA VAL A 101 6.36 6.15 18.84
C VAL A 101 5.32 6.92 19.65
N PHE A 102 4.27 6.26 20.14
CA PHE A 102 3.29 6.88 21.02
C PHE A 102 3.93 7.39 22.32
N TYR A 103 4.73 6.55 22.99
CA TYR A 103 5.50 6.95 24.18
C TYR A 103 6.39 8.17 23.91
N THR A 104 7.24 8.12 22.88
CA THR A 104 8.12 9.24 22.54
C THR A 104 7.36 10.51 22.18
N THR A 105 6.18 10.39 21.58
CA THR A 105 5.30 11.53 21.27
C THR A 105 4.72 12.16 22.54
N LEU A 106 4.35 11.35 23.54
CA LEU A 106 3.90 11.89 24.84
C LEU A 106 5.03 12.63 25.55
N THR A 107 6.28 12.18 25.40
CA THR A 107 7.45 12.79 26.05
C THR A 107 7.97 14.04 25.33
N LEU A 108 8.06 14.00 23.99
CA LEU A 108 8.70 15.05 23.19
C LEU A 108 7.70 15.96 22.44
N GLY A 109 6.42 15.59 22.42
CA GLY A 109 5.43 16.16 21.52
C GLY A 109 5.53 15.61 20.10
N VAL A 110 4.54 15.95 19.26
CA VAL A 110 4.57 15.63 17.82
C VAL A 110 5.51 16.62 17.11
N PRO A 111 6.51 16.16 16.33
CA PRO A 111 7.37 17.04 15.56
C PRO A 111 6.60 17.62 14.35
N THR A 112 5.96 18.76 14.58
CA THR A 112 5.16 19.51 13.61
C THR A 112 6.02 20.25 12.58
N GLY A 113 5.38 20.95 11.64
CA GLY A 113 6.05 21.59 10.50
C GLY A 113 7.12 22.62 10.86
N ASP A 114 7.08 23.21 12.05
CA ASP A 114 8.11 24.10 12.58
C ASP A 114 9.46 23.40 12.75
N LYS A 115 9.45 22.08 13.00
CA LYS A 115 10.66 21.25 13.17
C LYS A 115 11.28 20.82 11.85
N LEU A 116 10.63 21.05 10.70
CA LEU A 116 11.20 20.72 9.39
C LEU A 116 12.37 21.63 9.01
N ILE A 117 12.47 22.82 9.60
CA ILE A 117 13.56 23.76 9.34
C ILE A 117 14.30 24.03 10.64
N SER A 118 15.54 23.55 10.70
CA SER A 118 16.48 23.92 11.77
C SER A 118 16.98 25.35 11.54
N GLN A 119 16.87 26.19 12.57
CA GLN A 119 17.44 27.54 12.60
C GLN A 119 18.97 27.55 12.61
N SER A 120 19.59 26.48 13.10
CA SER A 120 21.06 26.38 13.20
C SER A 120 21.74 26.03 11.87
N LEU A 121 20.96 25.81 10.80
CA LEU A 121 21.48 25.38 9.52
C LEU A 121 21.06 26.30 8.38
N ASN A 122 21.92 26.34 7.36
CA ASN A 122 21.60 26.96 6.08
C ASN A 122 20.31 26.34 5.50
N PRO A 123 19.36 27.14 4.99
CA PRO A 123 18.14 26.66 4.34
C PRO A 123 18.38 25.60 3.25
N LEU A 124 19.45 25.73 2.47
CA LEU A 124 19.81 24.76 1.42
C LEU A 124 20.17 23.39 1.98
N LEU A 125 20.83 23.33 3.14
CA LEU A 125 21.16 22.07 3.81
C LEU A 125 19.92 21.39 4.39
N ASN A 126 18.99 22.18 4.96
CA ASN A 126 17.68 21.66 5.40
C ASN A 126 16.92 21.03 4.22
N VAL A 127 16.79 21.75 3.10
CA VAL A 127 16.07 21.26 1.91
C VAL A 127 16.75 20.03 1.32
N SER A 128 18.08 20.04 1.20
CA SER A 128 18.84 18.90 0.68
C SER A 128 18.65 17.66 1.55
N PHE A 129 18.70 17.81 2.87
CA PHE A 129 18.45 16.72 3.81
C PHE A 129 17.02 16.18 3.67
N ILE A 130 16.01 17.05 3.62
CA ILE A 130 14.61 16.63 3.46
C ILE A 130 14.43 15.80 2.19
N ILE A 131 14.99 16.25 1.06
CA ILE A 131 14.88 15.55 -0.23
C ILE A 131 15.57 14.18 -0.15
N ILE A 132 16.83 14.15 0.27
CA ILE A 132 17.62 12.90 0.35
C ILE A 132 16.94 11.90 1.27
N PHE A 133 16.54 12.34 2.47
CA PHE A 133 15.91 11.49 3.46
C PHE A 133 14.54 10.98 2.99
N SER A 134 13.73 11.83 2.36
CA SER A 134 12.42 11.43 1.82
C SER A 134 12.55 10.40 0.71
N VAL A 135 13.51 10.58 -0.22
CA VAL A 135 13.77 9.62 -1.30
C VAL A 135 14.27 8.29 -0.75
N LEU A 136 15.28 8.33 0.12
CA LEU A 136 15.89 7.12 0.70
C LEU A 136 14.85 6.30 1.46
N THR A 137 14.08 6.95 2.33
CA THR A 137 13.07 6.26 3.13
C THR A 137 11.94 5.73 2.24
N THR A 138 11.56 6.41 1.17
CA THR A 138 10.54 5.93 0.21
C THR A 138 11.02 4.69 -0.53
N LEU A 139 12.30 4.63 -0.92
CA LEU A 139 12.88 3.42 -1.51
C LEU A 139 12.80 2.25 -0.52
N ILE A 140 13.18 2.47 0.73
CA ILE A 140 13.13 1.44 1.79
C ILE A 140 11.68 0.95 2.01
N HIS A 141 10.71 1.86 2.01
CA HIS A 141 9.29 1.57 2.14
C HIS A 141 8.77 0.65 1.02
N GLU A 142 9.05 0.99 -0.24
CA GLU A 142 8.62 0.17 -1.39
C GLU A 142 9.38 -1.16 -1.46
N MET A 143 10.65 -1.19 -1.05
CA MET A 143 11.41 -2.44 -0.93
C MET A 143 10.77 -3.39 0.10
N ALA A 144 10.20 -2.88 1.19
CA ALA A 144 9.46 -3.69 2.16
C ALA A 144 8.21 -4.34 1.52
N HIS A 145 7.47 -3.59 0.69
CA HIS A 145 6.34 -4.14 -0.07
C HIS A 145 6.78 -5.19 -1.09
N LEU A 146 7.91 -5.00 -1.78
CA LEU A 146 8.45 -6.02 -2.68
C LEU A 146 8.84 -7.29 -1.94
N PHE A 147 9.50 -7.15 -0.79
CA PHE A 147 9.96 -8.27 0.03
C PHE A 147 8.79 -9.09 0.58
N PHE A 148 7.85 -8.46 1.30
CA PHE A 148 6.70 -9.18 1.87
C PHE A 148 5.64 -9.53 0.83
N GLY A 149 5.56 -8.78 -0.26
CA GLY A 149 4.76 -9.10 -1.45
C GLY A 149 5.41 -10.17 -2.34
N GLN A 150 6.59 -10.69 -2.00
CA GLN A 150 7.31 -11.75 -2.72
C GLN A 150 7.44 -11.47 -4.22
N GLN A 151 7.65 -10.18 -4.55
CA GLN A 151 7.83 -9.74 -5.92
C GLN A 151 9.32 -9.56 -6.21
N THR A 152 9.76 -10.08 -7.35
CA THR A 152 11.08 -9.76 -7.89
C THR A 152 11.08 -8.36 -8.52
N LEU A 153 12.22 -7.66 -8.40
CA LEU A 153 12.46 -6.42 -9.13
C LEU A 153 12.44 -6.73 -10.63
N HIS A 154 11.37 -6.37 -11.31
CA HIS A 154 11.29 -6.41 -12.77
C HIS A 154 10.68 -5.10 -13.23
N ARG A 155 11.05 -4.58 -14.41
CA ARG A 155 10.61 -3.24 -14.89
C ARG A 155 9.09 -3.00 -14.86
N ARG A 156 8.26 -4.06 -14.77
CA ARG A 156 6.78 -3.99 -14.65
C ARG A 156 6.23 -4.07 -13.21
N SER A 157 7.02 -4.42 -12.19
CA SER A 157 6.55 -4.46 -10.79
C SER A 157 6.60 -3.09 -10.09
N VAL A 158 7.43 -2.18 -10.59
CA VAL A 158 7.55 -0.82 -10.10
C VAL A 158 6.86 0.14 -11.06
N LEU A 159 5.70 0.65 -10.65
CA LEU A 159 5.02 1.71 -11.38
C LEU A 159 5.65 3.05 -10.97
N ILE A 160 6.59 3.53 -11.78
CA ILE A 160 7.10 4.91 -11.65
C ILE A 160 6.09 5.83 -12.32
N ASN A 161 5.25 6.50 -11.53
CA ASN A 161 4.41 7.56 -12.07
C ASN A 161 5.18 8.89 -11.98
N SER A 162 5.79 9.32 -13.08
CA SER A 162 6.57 10.55 -13.17
C SER A 162 5.77 11.82 -12.88
N LYS A 163 4.44 11.82 -13.08
CA LYS A 163 3.56 12.95 -12.74
C LYS A 163 3.32 13.10 -11.23
N LEU A 164 3.51 12.04 -10.45
CA LEU A 164 3.31 12.03 -9.00
C LEU A 164 4.62 11.81 -8.22
N ALA A 165 5.73 11.53 -8.92
CA ALA A 165 7.02 11.16 -8.33
C ALA A 165 6.90 10.05 -7.26
N VAL A 166 6.01 9.08 -7.48
CA VAL A 166 5.80 7.95 -6.56
C VAL A 166 6.24 6.66 -7.23
N ILE A 167 7.12 5.93 -6.56
CA ILE A 167 7.45 4.53 -6.81
C ILE A 167 6.34 3.73 -6.13
N ARG A 168 5.59 2.90 -6.87
CA ARG A 168 4.55 2.04 -6.27
C ARG A 168 4.68 0.60 -6.71
N VAL A 169 4.53 -0.31 -5.76
CA VAL A 169 4.45 -1.75 -6.02
C VAL A 169 2.99 -2.18 -6.12
N SER A 170 2.62 -2.89 -7.19
CA SER A 170 1.27 -3.46 -7.30
C SER A 170 1.15 -4.69 -6.41
N LEU A 171 0.34 -4.63 -5.34
CA LEU A 171 0.07 -5.73 -4.42
C LEU A 171 -1.21 -6.51 -4.76
N SER A 172 -1.73 -6.34 -5.98
CA SER A 172 -3.04 -6.92 -6.37
C SER A 172 -3.06 -8.45 -6.32
N HIS A 173 -1.91 -9.11 -6.50
CA HIS A 173 -1.78 -10.57 -6.41
C HIS A 173 -1.95 -11.10 -4.98
N THR A 174 -1.75 -10.26 -3.96
CA THR A 174 -1.87 -10.70 -2.57
C THR A 174 -3.31 -10.99 -2.18
N TRP A 175 -4.32 -10.54 -2.93
CA TRP A 175 -5.73 -10.73 -2.59
C TRP A 175 -6.19 -12.20 -2.48
N THR A 176 -5.47 -13.12 -3.12
CA THR A 176 -5.72 -14.56 -3.06
C THR A 176 -4.95 -15.25 -1.93
N TRP A 177 -4.09 -14.53 -1.21
CA TRP A 177 -3.28 -15.05 -0.10
C TRP A 177 -4.09 -15.16 1.20
N THR A 178 -3.50 -15.85 2.17
CA THR A 178 -4.00 -15.90 3.55
C THR A 178 -4.08 -14.50 4.17
N LEU A 179 -4.91 -14.36 5.22
CA LEU A 179 -5.06 -13.09 5.93
C LEU A 179 -3.71 -12.55 6.44
N LEU A 180 -2.87 -13.42 7.01
CA LEU A 180 -1.54 -13.03 7.51
C LEU A 180 -0.65 -12.50 6.38
N GLY A 181 -0.60 -13.21 5.24
CA GLY A 181 0.14 -12.78 4.06
C GLY A 181 -0.33 -11.42 3.53
N ARG A 182 -1.64 -11.22 3.43
CA ARG A 182 -2.25 -9.96 2.97
C ARG A 182 -1.94 -8.79 3.90
N LEU A 183 -2.20 -8.98 5.19
CA LEU A 183 -1.96 -7.94 6.19
C LEU A 183 -0.50 -7.53 6.19
N THR A 184 0.43 -8.49 6.21
CA THR A 184 1.87 -8.18 6.20
C THR A 184 2.34 -7.50 4.93
N ALA A 185 1.95 -7.99 3.75
CA ALA A 185 2.38 -7.39 2.48
C ALA A 185 1.86 -5.95 2.31
N VAL A 186 0.62 -5.67 2.71
CA VAL A 186 0.01 -4.34 2.60
C VAL A 186 0.46 -3.39 3.72
N SER A 187 0.76 -3.90 4.92
CA SER A 187 1.26 -3.05 6.02
C SER A 187 2.79 -2.89 6.03
N ALA A 188 3.54 -3.64 5.22
CA ALA A 188 4.99 -3.66 5.22
C ALA A 188 5.63 -2.26 5.18
N GLY A 189 5.21 -1.41 4.25
CA GLY A 189 5.71 -0.04 4.14
C GLY A 189 5.46 0.78 5.42
N VAL A 190 4.23 0.77 5.94
CA VAL A 190 3.88 1.49 7.18
C VAL A 190 4.63 0.95 8.40
N ILE A 191 4.82 -0.37 8.50
CA ILE A 191 5.60 -1.00 9.58
C ILE A 191 7.05 -0.53 9.52
N THR A 192 7.65 -0.50 8.33
CA THR A 192 9.01 -0.02 8.14
C THR A 192 9.13 1.47 8.48
N ASP A 193 8.18 2.29 8.08
CA ASP A 193 8.14 3.71 8.44
C ASP A 193 8.07 3.92 9.96
N LEU A 194 7.21 3.15 10.63
CA LEU A 194 7.07 3.18 12.09
C LEU A 194 8.35 2.71 12.78
N LEU A 195 9.02 1.68 12.28
CA LEU A 195 10.27 1.18 12.84
C LEU A 195 11.38 2.24 12.74
N ILE A 196 11.54 2.86 11.57
CA ILE A 196 12.53 3.92 11.37
C ILE A 196 12.19 5.11 12.28
N LEU A 197 10.91 5.49 12.37
CA LEU A 197 10.46 6.57 13.24
C LEU A 197 10.71 6.26 14.72
N ALA A 198 10.46 5.02 15.16
CA ALA A 198 10.74 4.57 16.52
C ALA A 198 12.23 4.71 16.85
N ILE A 199 13.12 4.23 15.97
CA ILE A 199 14.57 4.35 16.15
C ILE A 199 15.00 5.81 16.24
N LEU A 200 14.56 6.65 15.30
CA LEU A 200 14.95 8.07 15.28
C LEU A 200 14.38 8.86 16.45
N SER A 201 13.14 8.59 16.86
CA SER A 201 12.52 9.23 18.03
C SER A 201 13.21 8.79 19.32
N GLY A 202 13.62 7.51 19.41
CA GLY A 202 14.42 7.01 20.53
C GLY A 202 15.79 7.67 20.60
N LEU A 203 16.47 7.83 19.47
CA LEU A 203 17.72 8.59 19.40
C LEU A 203 17.51 10.06 19.78
N ASN A 204 16.38 10.66 19.40
CA ASN A 204 16.05 12.06 19.73
C ASN A 204 15.80 12.30 21.23
N LEU A 205 15.45 11.25 21.99
CA LEU A 205 15.34 11.36 23.47
C LEU A 205 16.70 11.58 24.14
N VAL A 206 17.77 11.04 23.56
CA VAL A 206 19.12 11.04 24.16
C VAL A 206 20.11 11.94 23.41
N SER A 207 19.82 12.29 22.17
CA SER A 207 20.70 13.10 21.31
C SER A 207 20.01 14.37 20.87
N HIS A 208 20.72 15.49 20.97
CA HIS A 208 20.26 16.80 20.50
C HIS A 208 20.72 17.11 19.07
N SER A 209 20.85 16.07 18.24
CA SER A 209 21.25 16.24 16.84
C SER A 209 20.18 16.96 16.04
N TRP A 210 20.58 17.98 15.28
CA TRP A 210 19.66 18.86 14.52
C TRP A 210 18.76 18.12 13.52
N PHE A 211 19.23 16.99 12.97
CA PHE A 211 18.53 16.27 11.90
C PHE A 211 17.43 15.34 12.42
N LEU A 212 17.49 14.95 13.70
CA LEU A 212 16.56 13.98 14.28
C LEU A 212 15.12 14.51 14.30
N PRO A 213 14.83 15.75 14.76
CA PRO A 213 13.48 16.31 14.69
C PRO A 213 12.95 16.43 13.26
N ILE A 214 13.80 16.84 12.31
CA ILE A 214 13.43 16.96 10.89
C ILE A 214 13.06 15.58 10.32
N ALA A 215 13.90 14.57 10.55
CA ALA A 215 13.68 13.21 10.08
C ALA A 215 12.39 12.61 10.67
N CYS A 216 12.13 12.84 11.96
CA CYS A 216 10.89 12.42 12.61
C CYS A 216 9.67 13.13 12.01
N ALA A 217 9.74 14.44 11.77
CA ALA A 217 8.65 15.21 11.14
C ALA A 217 8.31 14.69 9.73
N ILE A 218 9.33 14.38 8.91
CA ILE A 218 9.14 13.80 7.57
C ILE A 218 8.40 12.45 7.66
N LEU A 219 8.82 11.56 8.57
CA LEU A 219 8.19 10.26 8.74
C LEU A 219 6.76 10.36 9.26
N TRP A 220 6.48 11.29 10.18
CA TRP A 220 5.13 11.59 10.63
C TRP A 220 4.22 12.02 9.48
N ILE A 221 4.68 12.97 8.64
CA ILE A 221 3.94 13.38 7.44
C ILE A 221 3.63 12.16 6.57
N ARG A 222 4.65 11.33 6.30
CA ARG A 222 4.52 10.18 5.42
C ARG A 222 3.55 9.15 5.96
N ILE A 223 3.64 8.80 7.24
CA ILE A 223 2.73 7.85 7.89
C ILE A 223 1.28 8.39 7.82
N LEU A 224 1.05 9.64 8.23
CA LEU A 224 -0.27 10.27 8.12
C LEU A 224 -0.78 10.29 6.68
N TRP A 225 0.10 10.58 5.72
CA TRP A 225 -0.24 10.57 4.30
C TRP A 225 -0.73 9.20 3.81
N GLN A 226 -0.18 8.10 4.34
CA GLN A 226 -0.63 6.73 4.04
C GLN A 226 -2.01 6.41 4.65
N PHE A 227 -2.41 7.10 5.70
CA PHE A 227 -3.73 6.96 6.33
C PHE A 227 -4.82 7.87 5.72
N ARG A 228 -4.58 8.48 4.55
CA ARG A 228 -5.63 9.18 3.79
C ARG A 228 -6.55 8.21 3.07
N LEU A 229 -7.45 7.61 3.84
CA LEU A 229 -8.32 6.49 3.45
C LEU A 229 -9.22 6.74 2.22
N HIS A 230 -9.42 8.01 1.85
CA HIS A 230 -10.23 8.42 0.69
C HIS A 230 -9.45 8.35 -0.65
N LYS A 231 -8.13 8.14 -0.61
CA LYS A 231 -7.26 7.92 -1.79
C LYS A 231 -6.69 6.50 -1.76
N ARG A 232 -6.16 6.04 -2.90
CA ARG A 232 -5.45 4.76 -2.98
C ARG A 232 -4.07 4.88 -2.31
N THR A 233 -4.04 4.57 -1.02
CA THR A 233 -2.87 4.53 -0.11
C THR A 233 -2.85 3.21 0.65
N ASP A 234 -1.79 2.92 1.39
CA ASP A 234 -1.66 1.66 2.14
C ASP A 234 -2.73 1.50 3.20
N GLY A 235 -3.09 2.58 3.90
CA GLY A 235 -4.19 2.57 4.88
C GLY A 235 -5.55 2.25 4.24
N GLN A 236 -5.79 2.73 3.02
CA GLN A 236 -7.01 2.38 2.28
C GLN A 236 -7.00 0.92 1.84
N LEU A 237 -5.86 0.40 1.38
CA LEU A 237 -5.70 -1.01 1.03
C LEU A 237 -5.87 -1.91 2.27
N LEU A 238 -5.35 -1.50 3.42
CA LEU A 238 -5.54 -2.21 4.69
C LEU A 238 -7.02 -2.27 5.08
N LEU A 239 -7.77 -1.17 4.93
CA LEU A 239 -9.21 -1.18 5.17
C LEU A 239 -9.95 -2.06 4.17
N ALA A 240 -9.57 -2.01 2.89
CA ALA A 240 -10.12 -2.89 1.87
C ALA A 240 -9.93 -4.36 2.29
N LEU A 241 -8.76 -4.74 2.81
CA LEU A 241 -8.50 -6.08 3.33
C LEU A 241 -9.36 -6.42 4.55
N ILE A 242 -9.52 -5.50 5.50
CA ILE A 242 -10.32 -5.72 6.73
C ILE A 242 -11.80 -5.96 6.40
N PHE A 243 -12.34 -5.19 5.44
CA PHE A 243 -13.71 -5.35 4.95
C PHE A 243 -13.85 -6.45 3.89
N ASP A 244 -12.74 -7.02 3.43
CA ASP A 244 -12.66 -8.00 2.34
C ASP A 244 -13.25 -7.49 1.00
N MET A 245 -13.09 -6.19 0.73
CA MET A 245 -13.65 -5.48 -0.43
C MET A 245 -12.53 -4.99 -1.38
N PRO A 246 -12.16 -5.76 -2.42
CA PRO A 246 -11.03 -5.42 -3.30
C PRO A 246 -11.21 -4.13 -4.10
N PHE A 247 -12.45 -3.71 -4.37
CA PHE A 247 -12.79 -2.53 -5.14
C PHE A 247 -13.24 -1.32 -4.31
N LEU A 248 -12.99 -1.32 -2.99
CA LEU A 248 -13.41 -0.26 -2.06
C LEU A 248 -13.11 1.17 -2.54
N CYS A 249 -11.98 1.41 -3.22
CA CYS A 249 -11.62 2.73 -3.74
C CYS A 249 -12.51 3.20 -4.90
N GLN A 250 -12.96 2.28 -5.75
CA GLN A 250 -13.92 2.57 -6.82
C GLN A 250 -15.31 2.80 -6.23
N ASP A 251 -15.69 2.02 -5.22
CA ASP A 251 -16.96 2.19 -4.51
C ASP A 251 -17.04 3.53 -3.76
N LEU A 252 -15.92 3.98 -3.17
CA LEU A 252 -15.81 5.31 -2.57
C LEU A 252 -16.13 6.42 -3.58
N LYS A 253 -15.78 6.26 -4.86
CA LYS A 253 -16.12 7.23 -5.91
C LYS A 253 -17.60 7.16 -6.29
N SER A 254 -18.19 5.96 -6.34
CA SER A 254 -19.59 5.75 -6.74
C SER A 254 -20.61 6.03 -5.62
N SER A 255 -20.15 6.25 -4.38
CA SER A 255 -20.94 6.72 -3.22
C SER A 255 -22.13 5.83 -2.81
N LYS A 256 -22.06 4.51 -3.02
CA LYS A 256 -23.19 3.58 -2.82
C LYS A 256 -23.41 3.04 -1.39
N ALA A 257 -22.71 3.50 -0.35
CA ALA A 257 -22.88 2.94 1.01
C ALA A 257 -22.55 3.90 2.17
N ARG A 258 -23.23 3.71 3.33
CA ARG A 258 -23.11 4.56 4.54
C ARG A 258 -21.71 4.60 5.16
N TYR A 259 -20.98 3.48 5.21
CA TYR A 259 -19.63 3.43 5.77
C TYR A 259 -18.59 4.19 4.91
N LEU A 260 -18.87 4.41 3.62
CA LEU A 260 -18.02 5.19 2.72
C LEU A 260 -17.95 6.66 3.14
N ILE A 261 -19.00 7.19 3.77
CA ILE A 261 -19.02 8.57 4.29
C ILE A 261 -18.03 8.72 5.43
N PHE A 262 -17.98 7.76 6.37
CA PHE A 262 -17.03 7.78 7.48
C PHE A 262 -15.58 7.69 6.99
N ILE A 263 -15.30 6.80 6.03
CA ILE A 263 -13.97 6.66 5.41
C ILE A 263 -13.54 7.97 4.72
N LYS A 264 -14.46 8.61 3.97
CA LYS A 264 -14.22 9.92 3.35
C LYS A 264 -13.92 10.98 4.41
N PHE A 265 -14.77 11.10 5.42
CA PHE A 265 -14.62 12.06 6.50
C PHE A 265 -13.26 11.92 7.19
N PHE A 266 -12.91 10.71 7.65
CA PHE A 266 -11.62 10.46 8.28
C PHE A 266 -10.46 10.80 7.35
N GLY A 267 -10.53 10.41 6.08
CA GLY A 267 -9.50 10.73 5.09
C GLY A 267 -9.32 12.24 4.86
N VAL A 268 -10.41 13.02 4.88
CA VAL A 268 -10.38 14.49 4.80
C VAL A 268 -9.79 15.07 6.08
N SER A 269 -10.19 14.59 7.26
CA SER A 269 -9.66 15.04 8.54
C SER A 269 -8.14 14.87 8.64
N ILE A 270 -7.59 13.75 8.16
CA ILE A 270 -6.13 13.53 8.10
C ILE A 270 -5.46 14.53 7.13
N SER A 271 -6.13 14.87 6.03
CA SER A 271 -5.60 15.88 5.10
C SER A 271 -5.59 17.28 5.72
N LEU A 272 -6.64 17.63 6.47
CA LEU A 272 -6.70 18.87 7.24
C LEU A 272 -5.64 18.90 8.35
N LEU A 273 -5.44 17.79 9.06
CA LEU A 273 -4.40 17.65 10.07
C LEU A 273 -3.00 17.89 9.48
N LEU A 274 -2.71 17.38 8.28
CA LEU A 274 -1.45 17.65 7.60
C LEU A 274 -1.27 19.13 7.25
N ILE A 275 -2.34 19.82 6.84
CA ILE A 275 -2.30 21.26 6.56
C ILE A 275 -2.03 22.04 7.86
N ILE A 276 -2.81 21.79 8.89
CA ILE A 276 -2.76 22.53 10.17
C ILE A 276 -1.50 22.20 10.96
N GLY A 277 -1.07 20.94 10.99
CA GLY A 277 0.06 20.48 11.77
C GLY A 277 1.42 20.62 11.08
N TRP A 278 1.47 20.66 9.74
CA TRP A 278 2.75 20.75 9.02
C TRP A 278 2.84 21.95 8.09
N ILE A 279 1.86 22.21 7.23
CA ILE A 279 1.98 23.31 6.25
C ILE A 279 1.94 24.67 6.94
N VAL A 280 0.95 24.92 7.80
CA VAL A 280 0.81 26.21 8.49
C VAL A 280 2.02 26.52 9.38
N PRO A 281 2.49 25.60 10.26
CA PRO A 281 3.66 25.86 11.10
C PRO A 281 4.95 26.03 10.28
N LEU A 282 5.09 25.31 9.16
CA LEU A 282 6.21 25.49 8.24
C LEU A 282 6.21 26.89 7.61
N CYS A 283 5.06 27.37 7.13
CA CYS A 283 4.95 28.71 6.55
C CYS A 283 5.31 29.81 7.58
N ILE A 284 4.80 29.68 8.81
CA ILE A 284 5.13 30.59 9.91
C ILE A 284 6.64 30.57 10.18
N ARG A 285 7.23 29.36 10.24
CA ARG A 285 8.66 29.16 10.47
C ARG A 285 9.52 29.80 9.38
N ILE A 286 9.11 29.67 8.11
CA ILE A 286 9.80 30.30 6.97
C ILE A 286 9.71 31.82 7.08
N TYR A 287 8.53 32.36 7.38
CA TYR A 287 8.33 33.81 7.55
C TYR A 287 9.27 34.38 8.63
N GLN A 288 9.38 33.71 9.79
CA GLN A 288 10.29 34.06 10.88
C GLN A 288 11.79 33.96 10.55
N LEU A 289 12.17 33.36 9.43
CA LEU A 289 13.58 33.34 8.98
C LEU A 289 13.93 34.57 8.13
N PHE A 290 12.92 35.26 7.59
CA PHE A 290 13.10 36.44 6.74
C PHE A 290 12.81 37.76 7.46
N TYR A 291 12.13 37.72 8.61
CA TYR A 291 11.76 38.87 9.44
C TYR A 291 12.14 38.59 10.90
#